data_AF-Q64MB3-F1
#
_entry.id   AF-Q64MB3-F1
#
_cell.length_a   1.000
_cell.length_b   1.000
_cell.length_c   1.000
_cell.angle_alpha   90.00
_cell.angle_beta   90.00
_cell.angle_gamma   90.00
#
_symmetry.space_group_name_H-M   'P 1'
#
loop_
_entity.id
_entity.type
_entity.pdbx_description
1 polymer ?
#
loop_
_entity_poly.entity_id
_entity_poly.type
_entity_poly.pdbx_seq_one_letter_code
_entity_poly.pdbx_strand_id
1 'polypeptide(L)'
;MEKKKAIDKKVIINGEVVKQRKGLPRTNKPVELPSNPTWLKQPNIITLMNFDYKVIQLRILICLLERIQSYIEDAINGKGFEQMLPFEEFKAEKKVAFAIQYSELGVDASEYREVKKLLKELSVIPVELDTIDPITGADSWAVTGLLKAYIPKTKYTKQFTLEIEQEILKAFINVDKGFTRYIKEIAFSTNSKYTLRMYMLMSSWKDKGGFSIRLDKFRKWLHLGVKYPKYRDLYKRIIRPVYEELHEAANCWFEVAEIYQYPGDDEPYKLNFKVIKSAPSKAEQEKLNLQIKAFTNMAALHLRMEDKHIKEVTKLITLSNCSYAMEKVCYLAEYLKENWATIKHPAEYCTKALIDTLKPVEGFIGEEKA
;
A
#
# COMPACT_ATOMS: atom_id res chain seq x y z
N MET A 1 -22.66 25.69 -29.75
CA MET A 1 -22.58 24.26 -30.16
C MET A 1 -21.11 23.93 -30.43
N GLU A 2 -20.71 22.69 -30.18
CA GLU A 2 -19.37 22.10 -30.42
C GLU A 2 -18.22 22.48 -29.46
N LYS A 3 -18.33 22.05 -28.19
CA LYS A 3 -17.13 21.73 -27.40
C LYS A 3 -16.76 20.26 -27.63
N LYS A 4 -15.80 20.05 -28.53
CA LYS A 4 -14.98 18.86 -28.80
C LYS A 4 -15.12 17.70 -27.80
N LYS A 5 -15.91 16.68 -28.18
CA LYS A 5 -15.86 15.29 -27.68
C LYS A 5 -14.60 14.57 -28.22
N ALA A 6 -13.41 15.05 -27.88
CA ALA A 6 -12.17 14.39 -28.28
C ALA A 6 -11.52 13.71 -27.05
N ILE A 7 -11.11 12.45 -27.22
CA ILE A 7 -10.36 11.57 -26.30
C ILE A 7 -11.20 10.65 -25.38
N ASP A 8 -12.15 9.92 -25.97
CA ASP A 8 -12.70 8.66 -25.43
C ASP A 8 -12.58 7.53 -26.50
N LYS A 9 -11.64 7.71 -27.44
CA LYS A 9 -11.37 6.79 -28.55
C LYS A 9 -10.19 5.89 -28.21
N LYS A 10 -10.26 4.65 -28.66
CA LYS A 10 -9.12 3.72 -28.61
C LYS A 10 -8.00 4.22 -29.51
N VAL A 11 -6.78 4.16 -29.02
CA VAL A 11 -5.54 4.53 -29.72
C VAL A 11 -4.52 3.42 -29.53
N ILE A 12 -3.59 3.27 -30.47
CA ILE A 12 -2.50 2.29 -30.33
C ILE A 12 -1.31 2.99 -29.65
N ILE A 13 -0.87 2.47 -28.51
CA ILE A 13 0.29 2.97 -27.76
C ILE A 13 1.19 1.77 -27.49
N ASN A 14 2.43 1.80 -27.96
CA ASN A 14 3.40 0.71 -27.79
C ASN A 14 2.87 -0.67 -28.23
N GLY A 15 2.06 -0.71 -29.30
CA GLY A 15 1.45 -1.94 -29.82
C GLY A 15 0.18 -2.39 -29.08
N GLU A 16 -0.19 -1.75 -27.96
CA GLU A 16 -1.43 -2.07 -27.24
C GLU A 16 -2.57 -1.14 -27.65
N VAL A 17 -3.80 -1.65 -27.68
CA VAL A 17 -5.00 -0.86 -27.93
C VAL A 17 -5.48 -0.26 -26.62
N VAL A 18 -5.26 1.04 -26.44
CA VAL A 18 -5.47 1.76 -25.19
C VAL A 18 -6.64 2.74 -25.31
N LYS A 19 -7.51 2.77 -24.31
CA LYS A 19 -8.48 3.85 -24.11
C LYS A 19 -8.21 4.52 -22.77
N GLN A 20 -7.63 5.71 -22.83
CA GLN A 20 -7.40 6.54 -21.64
C GLN A 20 -8.72 7.22 -21.24
N ARG A 21 -9.05 7.15 -19.95
CA ARG A 21 -10.17 7.92 -19.41
C ARG A 21 -9.69 9.28 -18.95
N LYS A 22 -10.40 10.33 -19.38
CA LYS A 22 -10.10 11.68 -18.93
C LYS A 22 -10.40 11.81 -17.43
N GLY A 23 -9.37 12.15 -16.65
CA GLY A 23 -9.52 12.53 -15.26
C GLY A 23 -10.28 13.85 -15.09
N LEU A 24 -10.71 14.12 -13.86
CA LEU A 24 -11.16 15.43 -13.44
C LEU A 24 -10.01 16.45 -13.55
N PRO A 25 -10.32 17.75 -13.77
CA PRO A 25 -9.34 18.81 -13.72
C PRO A 25 -8.63 18.85 -12.36
N ARG A 26 -7.32 19.08 -12.38
CA ARG A 26 -6.49 19.18 -11.16
C ARG A 26 -6.22 20.63 -10.82
N THR A 27 -6.28 20.97 -9.55
CA THR A 27 -5.85 22.25 -8.98
C THR A 27 -4.33 22.38 -8.95
N ASN A 28 -3.59 21.26 -8.89
CA ASN A 28 -2.14 21.20 -8.69
C ASN A 28 -1.66 21.89 -7.40
N LYS A 29 -2.56 22.08 -6.43
CA LYS A 29 -2.24 22.58 -5.09
C LYS A 29 -2.05 21.40 -4.14
N PRO A 30 -1.30 21.59 -3.04
CA PRO A 30 -1.29 20.60 -1.96
C PRO A 30 -2.72 20.35 -1.47
N VAL A 31 -3.07 19.08 -1.30
CA VAL A 31 -4.37 18.70 -0.73
C VAL A 31 -4.37 19.07 0.75
N GLU A 32 -5.47 19.61 1.24
CA GLU A 32 -5.67 19.85 2.67
C GLU A 32 -5.82 18.52 3.38
N LEU A 33 -4.75 18.09 4.06
CA LEU A 33 -4.75 16.92 4.91
C LEU A 33 -5.19 17.30 6.33
N PRO A 34 -5.66 16.34 7.14
CA PRO A 34 -5.89 16.57 8.57
C PRO A 34 -4.65 17.18 9.22
N SER A 35 -4.82 18.12 10.14
CA SER A 35 -3.71 18.89 10.73
C SER A 35 -2.63 18.02 11.40
N ASN A 36 -3.02 16.85 11.94
CA ASN A 36 -2.11 15.85 12.48
C ASN A 36 -2.51 14.46 11.96
N PRO A 37 -2.08 14.07 10.74
CA PRO A 37 -2.52 12.84 10.12
C PRO A 37 -1.83 11.63 10.76
N THR A 38 -2.61 10.60 11.10
CA THR A 38 -2.09 9.35 11.64
C THR A 38 -1.56 8.48 10.49
N TRP A 39 -0.25 8.50 10.31
CA TRP A 39 0.43 7.67 9.31
C TRP A 39 0.56 6.23 9.81
N LEU A 40 -0.01 5.29 9.06
CA LEU A 40 0.09 3.87 9.33
C LEU A 40 1.01 3.20 8.31
N LYS A 41 1.89 2.34 8.81
CA LYS A 41 2.67 1.38 8.03
C LYS A 41 1.99 0.01 8.16
N GLN A 42 1.76 -0.63 7.03
CA GLN A 42 1.08 -1.92 6.97
C GLN A 42 1.82 -2.84 6.00
N PRO A 43 2.15 -4.08 6.36
CA PRO A 43 2.74 -5.00 5.40
C PRO A 43 1.94 -5.14 4.09
N ASN A 44 2.66 -5.29 2.97
CA ASN A 44 2.01 -5.45 1.68
C ASN A 44 1.19 -6.74 1.60
N ILE A 45 1.56 -7.78 2.36
CA ILE A 45 0.78 -9.03 2.49
C ILE A 45 -0.64 -8.72 3.00
N ILE A 46 -0.76 -7.83 3.99
CA ILE A 46 -2.05 -7.40 4.54
C ILE A 46 -2.79 -6.48 3.54
N THR A 47 -2.08 -5.56 2.87
CA THR A 47 -2.68 -4.68 1.85
C THR A 47 -3.29 -5.44 0.67
N LEU A 48 -2.62 -6.52 0.25
CA LEU A 48 -3.01 -7.32 -0.91
C LEU A 48 -3.88 -8.54 -0.52
N MET A 49 -4.19 -8.67 0.77
CA MET A 49 -4.94 -9.80 1.31
C MET A 49 -6.33 -9.91 0.68
N ASN A 50 -6.71 -11.13 0.27
CA ASN A 50 -7.88 -11.37 -0.56
C ASN A 50 -9.09 -11.90 0.24
N PHE A 51 -9.60 -11.13 1.20
CA PHE A 51 -10.85 -11.44 1.93
C PHE A 51 -11.97 -10.47 1.58
N ASP A 52 -13.25 -10.81 1.75
CA ASP A 52 -14.39 -9.90 1.53
C ASP A 52 -14.86 -9.15 2.80
N TYR A 53 -13.92 -8.46 3.47
CA TYR A 53 -14.25 -7.63 4.63
C TYR A 53 -15.22 -6.48 4.34
N LYS A 54 -16.16 -6.26 5.26
CA LYS A 54 -16.99 -5.05 5.32
C LYS A 54 -16.18 -3.86 5.84
N VAL A 55 -16.70 -2.65 5.67
CA VAL A 55 -16.02 -1.40 6.05
C VAL A 55 -15.62 -1.39 7.52
N ILE A 56 -16.54 -1.71 8.43
CA ILE A 56 -16.25 -1.74 9.88
C ILE A 56 -15.18 -2.81 10.20
N GLN A 57 -15.19 -3.97 9.52
CA GLN A 57 -14.14 -4.98 9.71
C GLN A 57 -12.77 -4.46 9.26
N LEU A 58 -12.70 -3.77 8.12
CA LEU A 58 -11.47 -3.09 7.68
C LEU A 58 -11.02 -2.03 8.69
N ARG A 59 -11.93 -1.23 9.24
CA ARG A 59 -11.62 -0.24 10.28
C ARG A 59 -11.11 -0.89 11.57
N ILE A 60 -11.68 -2.03 11.98
CA ILE A 60 -11.18 -2.84 13.11
C ILE A 60 -9.74 -3.29 12.85
N LEU A 61 -9.44 -3.81 11.66
CA LEU A 61 -8.09 -4.21 11.28
C LEU A 61 -7.12 -3.02 11.25
N ILE A 62 -7.56 -1.85 10.78
CA ILE A 62 -6.76 -0.62 10.80
C ILE A 62 -6.45 -0.19 12.23
N CYS A 63 -7.44 -0.22 13.14
CA CYS A 63 -7.22 0.07 14.55
C CYS A 63 -6.27 -0.95 15.20
N LEU A 64 -6.36 -2.23 14.85
CA LEU A 64 -5.39 -3.25 15.29
C LEU A 64 -3.97 -2.89 14.81
N LEU A 65 -3.82 -2.55 13.53
CA LEU A 65 -2.54 -2.15 12.93
C LEU A 65 -1.94 -0.90 13.58
N GLU A 66 -2.78 0.06 13.96
CA GLU A 66 -2.39 1.24 14.71
C GLU A 66 -1.79 0.88 16.07
N ARG A 67 -2.40 -0.08 16.79
CA ARG A 67 -1.89 -0.55 18.10
C ARG A 67 -0.56 -1.29 18.01
N ILE A 68 -0.25 -1.89 16.86
CA ILE A 68 0.98 -2.65 16.63
C ILE A 68 2.03 -1.90 15.81
N GLN A 69 1.88 -0.58 15.57
CA GLN A 69 2.82 0.19 14.75
C GLN A 69 4.26 0.07 15.25
N SER A 70 4.51 0.10 16.56
CA SER A 70 5.87 -0.04 17.12
C SER A 70 6.55 -1.34 16.69
N TYR A 71 5.81 -2.46 16.69
CA TYR A 71 6.31 -3.75 16.22
C TYR A 71 6.59 -3.76 14.71
N ILE A 72 5.74 -3.09 13.91
CA ILE A 72 5.96 -2.95 12.47
C ILE A 72 7.20 -2.09 12.20
N GLU A 73 7.41 -1.02 12.98
CA GLU A 73 8.60 -0.18 12.84
C GLU A 73 9.88 -0.93 13.19
N ASP A 74 9.85 -1.71 14.26
CA ASP A 74 10.97 -2.58 14.63
C ASP A 74 11.27 -3.63 13.56
N ALA A 75 10.24 -4.23 12.96
CA ALA A 75 10.39 -5.16 11.84
C ALA A 75 11.03 -4.49 10.61
N ILE A 76 10.60 -3.27 10.28
CA ILE A 76 11.18 -2.49 9.17
C ILE A 76 12.65 -2.16 9.45
N ASN A 77 13.02 -1.95 10.71
CA ASN A 77 14.39 -1.70 11.14
C ASN A 77 15.23 -2.98 11.29
N GLY A 78 14.71 -4.14 10.88
CA GLY A 78 15.43 -5.41 10.87
C GLY A 78 15.61 -6.05 12.24
N LYS A 79 14.90 -5.59 13.28
CA LYS A 79 14.90 -6.29 14.57
C LYS A 79 14.20 -7.63 14.42
N GLY A 80 14.74 -8.68 15.03
CA GLY A 80 14.05 -9.97 15.11
C GLY A 80 12.84 -9.88 16.04
N PHE A 81 11.78 -10.67 15.80
CA PHE A 81 10.56 -10.68 16.64
C PHE A 81 10.87 -10.82 18.14
N GLU A 82 11.87 -11.64 18.48
CA GLU A 82 12.33 -11.88 19.85
C GLU A 82 12.89 -10.64 20.55
N GLN A 83 13.35 -9.65 19.78
CA GLN A 83 13.97 -8.41 20.27
C GLN A 83 12.95 -7.25 20.40
N MET A 84 11.71 -7.44 19.94
CA MET A 84 10.70 -6.37 19.89
C MET A 84 9.84 -6.27 21.16
N LEU A 85 10.01 -7.16 22.14
CA LEU A 85 9.07 -7.35 23.24
C LEU A 85 9.63 -6.91 24.60
N PRO A 86 8.82 -6.27 25.48
CA PRO A 86 9.12 -6.20 26.90
C PRO A 86 9.21 -7.63 27.45
N PHE A 87 10.36 -7.96 28.02
CA PHE A 87 10.89 -9.34 28.15
C PHE A 87 10.08 -10.33 29.03
N GLU A 88 8.98 -9.91 29.69
CA GLU A 88 8.39 -10.67 30.80
C GLU A 88 6.93 -11.15 30.59
N GLU A 89 6.04 -10.35 30.00
CA GLU A 89 4.60 -10.73 29.90
C GLU A 89 4.29 -11.64 28.69
N PHE A 90 5.04 -11.50 27.60
CA PHE A 90 4.77 -12.24 26.36
C PHE A 90 5.25 -13.70 26.39
N LYS A 91 6.29 -13.99 27.18
CA LYS A 91 6.89 -15.33 27.26
C LYS A 91 5.95 -16.36 27.88
N ALA A 92 4.99 -15.94 28.71
CA ALA A 92 4.07 -16.85 29.38
C ALA A 92 2.81 -17.16 28.56
N GLU A 93 2.19 -16.16 27.93
CA GLU A 93 0.85 -16.32 27.33
C GLU A 93 0.82 -16.43 25.80
N LYS A 94 1.91 -16.11 25.08
CA LYS A 94 2.01 -16.14 23.60
C LYS A 94 0.90 -15.35 22.88
N LYS A 95 0.36 -14.31 23.51
CA LYS A 95 -0.82 -13.55 23.07
C LYS A 95 -0.69 -12.07 23.40
N VAL A 96 -1.39 -11.22 22.63
CA VAL A 96 -1.44 -9.77 22.86
C VAL A 96 -2.86 -9.29 22.86
N ALA A 97 -3.23 -8.51 23.87
CA ALA A 97 -4.55 -7.92 23.99
C ALA A 97 -4.51 -6.40 23.80
N PHE A 98 -5.47 -5.87 23.06
CA PHE A 98 -5.63 -4.43 22.79
C PHE A 98 -7.06 -4.00 23.04
N ALA A 99 -7.25 -2.94 23.82
CA ALA A 99 -8.55 -2.30 23.98
C ALA A 99 -8.81 -1.34 22.82
N ILE A 100 -10.02 -1.40 22.24
CA ILE A 100 -10.50 -0.51 21.17
C ILE A 100 -11.81 0.12 21.62
N GLN A 101 -11.89 1.45 21.57
CA GLN A 101 -13.15 2.15 21.76
C GLN A 101 -14.00 2.09 20.50
N TYR A 102 -15.32 1.95 20.62
CA TYR A 102 -16.20 1.96 19.44
C TYR A 102 -16.08 3.28 18.65
N SER A 103 -15.90 4.42 19.33
CA SER A 103 -15.69 5.72 18.68
C SER A 103 -14.44 5.74 17.79
N GLU A 104 -13.42 4.93 18.09
CA GLU A 104 -12.22 4.81 17.24
C GLU A 104 -12.54 4.23 15.86
N LEU A 105 -13.66 3.51 15.71
CA LEU A 105 -14.13 2.95 14.43
C LEU A 105 -14.90 3.95 13.57
N GLY A 106 -15.12 5.18 14.06
CA GLY A 106 -15.95 6.19 13.40
C GLY A 106 -17.42 5.75 13.28
N VAL A 107 -17.95 5.13 14.33
CA VAL A 107 -19.34 4.66 14.40
C VAL A 107 -20.06 5.24 15.61
N ASP A 108 -21.38 5.41 15.48
CA ASP A 108 -22.24 5.90 16.54
C ASP A 108 -22.74 4.79 17.46
N ALA A 109 -23.30 5.15 18.62
CA ALA A 109 -23.84 4.20 19.59
C ALA A 109 -24.94 3.28 19.02
N SER A 110 -25.68 3.75 18.01
CA SER A 110 -26.70 2.97 17.29
C SER A 110 -26.10 1.79 16.50
N GLU A 111 -24.84 1.89 16.09
CA GLU A 111 -24.16 0.89 15.26
C GLU A 111 -23.44 -0.19 16.08
N TYR A 112 -23.36 -0.05 17.41
CA TYR A 112 -22.63 -0.99 18.27
C TYR A 112 -23.14 -2.43 18.11
N ARG A 113 -24.43 -2.61 17.82
CA ARG A 113 -25.01 -3.94 17.55
C ARG A 113 -24.42 -4.57 16.29
N GLU A 114 -24.25 -3.79 15.22
CA GLU A 114 -23.65 -4.27 13.98
C GLU A 114 -22.15 -4.54 14.18
N VAL A 115 -21.42 -3.66 14.87
CA VAL A 115 -20.00 -3.90 15.20
C VAL A 115 -19.83 -5.23 15.95
N LYS A 116 -20.67 -5.52 16.93
CA LYS A 116 -20.64 -6.81 17.66
C LYS A 116 -20.88 -8.01 16.75
N LYS A 117 -21.77 -7.90 15.77
CA LYS A 117 -22.01 -8.95 14.78
C LYS A 117 -20.77 -9.15 13.90
N LEU A 118 -20.19 -8.07 13.40
CA LEU A 118 -19.01 -8.10 12.52
C LEU A 118 -17.74 -8.58 13.23
N LEU A 119 -17.59 -8.29 14.53
CA LEU A 119 -16.52 -8.84 15.36
C LEU A 119 -16.62 -10.36 15.48
N LYS A 120 -17.83 -10.90 15.63
CA LYS A 120 -18.04 -12.35 15.64
C LYS A 120 -17.67 -12.98 14.29
N GLU A 121 -18.11 -12.36 13.19
CA GLU A 121 -17.74 -12.80 11.84
C GLU A 121 -16.21 -12.78 11.65
N LEU A 122 -15.53 -11.73 12.13
CA LEU A 122 -14.08 -11.57 12.04
C LEU A 122 -13.31 -12.61 12.89
N SER A 123 -13.81 -12.94 14.09
CA SER A 123 -13.15 -13.90 14.99
C SER A 123 -13.19 -15.36 14.51
N VAL A 124 -14.13 -15.69 13.61
CA VAL A 124 -14.34 -17.07 13.12
C VAL A 124 -13.59 -17.32 11.81
N ILE A 125 -12.90 -16.32 11.26
CA ILE A 125 -12.11 -16.51 10.04
C ILE A 125 -10.98 -17.50 10.34
N PRO A 126 -10.98 -18.67 9.69
CA PRO A 126 -9.96 -19.67 9.93
C PRO A 126 -8.62 -19.16 9.39
N VAL A 127 -7.59 -19.30 10.21
CA VAL A 127 -6.19 -19.09 9.87
C VAL A 127 -5.48 -20.42 10.05
N GLU A 128 -4.81 -20.84 8.99
CA GLU A 128 -3.95 -22.03 8.98
C GLU A 128 -2.52 -21.61 9.33
N LEU A 129 -1.93 -22.28 10.31
CA LEU A 129 -0.58 -22.04 10.79
C LEU A 129 0.20 -23.36 10.75
N ASP A 130 1.40 -23.34 10.20
CA ASP A 130 2.30 -24.47 10.28
C ASP A 130 2.74 -24.67 11.74
N THR A 131 2.60 -25.90 12.24
CA THR A 131 2.94 -26.28 13.62
C THR A 131 3.40 -27.73 13.69
N ILE A 132 3.83 -28.15 14.87
CA ILE A 132 4.02 -29.55 15.21
C ILE A 132 2.82 -29.98 16.06
N ASP A 133 2.21 -31.12 15.72
CA ASP A 133 1.12 -31.69 16.51
C ASP A 133 1.63 -32.04 17.93
N PRO A 134 0.98 -31.53 18.99
CA PRO A 134 1.50 -31.65 20.35
C PRO A 134 1.46 -33.08 20.91
N ILE A 135 0.71 -33.99 20.28
CA ILE A 135 0.55 -35.38 20.71
C ILE A 135 1.45 -36.30 19.89
N THR A 136 1.40 -36.16 18.56
CA THR A 136 2.09 -37.07 17.62
C THR A 136 3.49 -36.59 17.27
N GLY A 137 3.80 -35.31 17.46
CA GLY A 137 5.08 -34.72 17.07
C GLY A 137 5.27 -34.58 15.56
N ALA A 138 4.22 -34.80 14.75
CA ALA A 138 4.26 -34.68 13.30
C ALA A 138 4.09 -33.23 12.85
N ASP A 139 4.69 -32.87 11.72
CA ASP A 139 4.38 -31.61 11.02
C ASP A 139 2.88 -31.58 10.68
N SER A 140 2.22 -30.48 11.04
CA SER A 140 0.76 -30.34 10.97
C SER A 140 0.33 -28.90 10.76
N TRP A 141 -0.91 -28.72 10.28
CA TRP A 141 -1.57 -27.41 10.26
C TRP A 141 -2.44 -27.24 11.49
N ALA A 142 -2.21 -26.18 12.26
CA ALA A 142 -3.15 -25.70 13.26
C ALA A 142 -4.17 -24.79 12.59
N VAL A 143 -5.46 -25.03 12.85
CA VAL A 143 -6.55 -24.16 12.40
C VAL A 143 -7.08 -23.39 13.61
N THR A 144 -6.94 -22.07 13.60
CA THR A 144 -7.44 -21.17 14.66
C THR A 144 -8.22 -20.00 14.05
N GLY A 145 -8.84 -19.16 14.88
CA GLY A 145 -9.48 -17.92 14.45
C GLY A 145 -8.48 -16.77 14.28
N LEU A 146 -8.75 -15.83 13.36
CA LEU A 146 -7.89 -14.67 13.11
C LEU A 146 -7.60 -13.83 14.38
N LEU A 147 -8.62 -13.68 15.23
CA LEU A 147 -8.53 -12.95 16.48
C LEU A 147 -9.61 -13.41 17.45
N LYS A 148 -9.38 -13.17 18.75
CA LYS A 148 -10.38 -13.38 19.80
C LYS A 148 -10.92 -12.04 20.27
N ALA A 149 -12.24 -11.88 20.29
CA ALA A 149 -12.87 -10.64 20.71
C ALA A 149 -13.60 -10.80 22.07
N TYR A 150 -13.20 -10.00 23.06
CA TYR A 150 -13.89 -9.88 24.34
C TYR A 150 -14.86 -8.71 24.28
N ILE A 151 -16.15 -9.03 24.12
CA ILE A 151 -17.24 -8.06 24.03
C ILE A 151 -17.96 -7.99 25.38
N PRO A 152 -17.96 -6.83 26.07
CA PRO A 152 -18.65 -6.68 27.35
C PRO A 152 -20.16 -6.96 27.24
N LYS A 153 -20.67 -7.72 28.22
CA LYS A 153 -22.12 -8.01 28.37
C LYS A 153 -22.88 -6.85 29.02
N THR A 154 -22.17 -5.99 29.75
CA THR A 154 -22.73 -4.82 30.44
C THR A 154 -23.23 -3.77 29.44
N LYS A 155 -24.36 -3.14 29.77
CA LYS A 155 -24.86 -1.99 29.02
C LYS A 155 -23.89 -0.81 29.18
N TYR A 156 -23.84 0.06 28.17
CA TYR A 156 -23.05 1.30 28.16
C TYR A 156 -21.51 1.16 28.11
N THR A 157 -20.96 -0.05 28.00
CA THR A 157 -19.51 -0.19 27.80
C THR A 157 -19.14 0.25 26.38
N LYS A 158 -18.23 1.24 26.30
CA LYS A 158 -17.80 1.90 25.04
C LYS A 158 -16.54 1.32 24.42
N GLN A 159 -16.06 0.19 24.93
CA GLN A 159 -14.87 -0.49 24.43
C GLN A 159 -15.07 -2.00 24.36
N PHE A 160 -14.22 -2.65 23.58
CA PHE A 160 -14.04 -4.10 23.53
C PHE A 160 -12.55 -4.40 23.45
N THR A 161 -12.17 -5.65 23.75
CA THR A 161 -10.77 -6.08 23.69
C THR A 161 -10.59 -7.07 22.55
N LEU A 162 -9.52 -6.91 21.77
CA LEU A 162 -9.06 -7.89 20.79
C LEU A 162 -7.81 -8.57 21.31
N GLU A 163 -7.74 -9.88 21.18
CA GLU A 163 -6.57 -10.70 21.46
C GLU A 163 -6.10 -11.38 20.18
N ILE A 164 -4.80 -11.30 19.91
CA ILE A 164 -4.14 -11.93 18.76
C ILE A 164 -3.06 -12.88 19.27
N GLU A 165 -2.99 -14.07 18.67
CA GLU A 165 -1.94 -15.04 18.95
C GLU A 165 -0.62 -14.60 18.30
N GLN A 166 0.50 -14.93 18.94
CA GLN A 166 1.83 -14.52 18.50
C GLN A 166 2.13 -14.89 17.04
N GLU A 167 1.77 -16.10 16.60
CA GLU A 167 2.03 -16.56 15.23
C GLU A 167 1.23 -15.76 14.20
N ILE A 168 -0.01 -15.40 14.52
CA ILE A 168 -0.82 -14.52 13.67
C ILE A 168 -0.20 -13.12 13.66
N LEU A 169 0.22 -12.60 14.82
CA LEU A 169 0.87 -11.29 14.91
C LEU A 169 2.15 -11.20 14.06
N LYS A 170 2.96 -12.28 14.01
CA LYS A 170 4.14 -12.34 13.12
C LYS A 170 3.75 -12.09 11.66
N ALA A 171 2.62 -12.63 11.19
CA ALA A 171 2.12 -12.37 9.84
C ALA A 171 1.68 -10.90 9.64
N PHE A 172 1.11 -10.27 10.67
CA PHE A 172 0.70 -8.85 10.65
C PHE A 172 1.86 -7.85 10.70
N ILE A 173 3.06 -8.28 11.08
CA ILE A 173 4.26 -7.44 11.08
C ILE A 173 5.33 -7.88 10.08
N ASN A 174 5.11 -8.97 9.35
CA ASN A 174 6.05 -9.45 8.33
C ASN A 174 6.12 -8.43 7.18
N VAL A 175 7.27 -7.76 7.04
CA VAL A 175 7.52 -6.76 6.00
C VAL A 175 8.46 -7.26 4.90
N ASP A 176 8.68 -8.57 4.77
CA ASP A 176 9.61 -9.16 3.78
C ASP A 176 9.21 -8.81 2.34
N LYS A 177 7.90 -8.69 2.08
CA LYS A 177 7.33 -8.24 0.80
C LYS A 177 7.15 -6.72 0.72
N GLY A 178 7.79 -5.98 1.62
CA GLY A 178 7.65 -4.54 1.82
C GLY A 178 6.38 -4.16 2.58
N PHE A 179 6.19 -2.85 2.73
CA PHE A 179 5.05 -2.27 3.42
C PHE A 179 4.42 -1.12 2.61
N THR A 180 3.17 -0.83 2.95
CA THR A 180 2.36 0.28 2.46
C THR A 180 2.28 1.33 3.54
N ARG A 181 2.39 2.61 3.17
CA ARG A 181 2.17 3.74 4.08
C ARG A 181 0.97 4.58 3.64
N TYR A 182 -0.03 4.71 4.50
CA TYR A 182 -1.26 5.48 4.23
C TYR A 182 -1.70 6.29 5.46
N ILE A 183 -2.63 7.22 5.27
CA ILE A 183 -3.21 8.05 6.33
C ILE A 183 -4.54 7.43 6.79
N LYS A 184 -4.66 7.17 8.10
CA LYS A 184 -5.85 6.56 8.72
C LYS A 184 -7.12 7.37 8.47
N GLU A 185 -7.06 8.69 8.65
CA GLU A 185 -8.22 9.57 8.56
C GLU A 185 -8.84 9.56 7.14
N ILE A 186 -8.00 9.44 6.10
CA ILE A 186 -8.49 9.27 4.71
C ILE A 186 -9.11 7.88 4.53
N ALA A 187 -8.53 6.82 5.11
CA ALA A 187 -9.15 5.50 5.05
C ALA A 187 -10.52 5.47 5.78
N PHE A 188 -10.70 6.33 6.77
CA PHE A 188 -11.91 6.43 7.59
C PHE A 188 -12.95 7.42 7.04
N SER A 189 -12.57 8.32 6.13
CA SER A 189 -13.48 9.32 5.54
C SER A 189 -14.52 8.71 4.59
N THR A 190 -14.28 7.48 4.11
CA THR A 190 -15.19 6.76 3.21
C THR A 190 -16.00 5.69 3.92
N ASN A 191 -17.23 5.48 3.46
CA ASN A 191 -18.11 4.37 3.82
C ASN A 191 -18.17 3.28 2.73
N SER A 192 -17.32 3.37 1.71
CA SER A 192 -17.21 2.39 0.64
C SER A 192 -16.05 1.44 0.89
N LYS A 193 -16.34 0.13 1.02
CA LYS A 193 -15.29 -0.90 1.15
C LYS A 193 -14.35 -0.90 -0.05
N TYR A 194 -14.84 -0.52 -1.23
CA TYR A 194 -14.05 -0.45 -2.45
C TYR A 194 -13.13 0.77 -2.43
N THR A 195 -13.59 1.93 -1.94
CA THR A 195 -12.75 3.12 -1.82
C THR A 195 -11.62 2.88 -0.84
N LEU A 196 -11.92 2.30 0.33
CA LEU A 196 -10.92 2.01 1.36
C LEU A 196 -9.84 1.05 0.84
N ARG A 197 -10.22 -0.04 0.17
CA ARG A 197 -9.28 -0.98 -0.46
C ARG A 197 -8.45 -0.33 -1.56
N MET A 198 -9.10 0.38 -2.47
CA MET A 198 -8.42 1.06 -3.56
C MET A 198 -7.45 2.12 -3.05
N TYR A 199 -7.80 2.86 -2.00
CA TYR A 199 -6.92 3.84 -1.39
C TYR A 199 -5.66 3.19 -0.78
N MET A 200 -5.80 2.08 -0.05
CA MET A 200 -4.65 1.33 0.45
C MET A 200 -3.80 0.78 -0.70
N LEU A 201 -4.44 0.25 -1.75
CA LEU A 201 -3.73 -0.24 -2.93
C LEU A 201 -2.97 0.90 -3.63
N MET A 202 -3.61 2.04 -3.90
CA MET A 202 -2.95 3.19 -4.53
C MET A 202 -1.79 3.68 -3.65
N SER A 203 -1.97 3.68 -2.33
CA SER A 203 -0.92 4.05 -1.38
C SER A 203 0.31 3.14 -1.45
N SER A 204 0.14 1.85 -1.80
CA SER A 204 1.24 0.89 -2.00
C SER A 204 2.01 1.10 -3.31
N TRP A 205 1.38 1.78 -4.28
CA TRP A 205 1.93 2.05 -5.61
C TRP A 205 2.26 3.52 -5.85
N LYS A 206 1.95 4.42 -4.91
CA LYS A 206 2.12 5.87 -5.10
C LYS A 206 3.55 6.23 -5.46
N ASP A 207 4.53 5.59 -4.83
CA ASP A 207 5.95 5.81 -5.08
C ASP A 207 6.46 5.14 -6.36
N LYS A 208 5.69 4.15 -6.86
CA LYS A 208 5.94 3.41 -8.10
C LYS A 208 5.17 4.00 -9.30
N GLY A 209 4.43 5.09 -9.13
CA GLY A 209 3.72 5.80 -10.19
C GLY A 209 2.51 5.08 -10.81
N GLY A 210 2.37 3.77 -10.65
CA GLY A 210 1.27 3.01 -11.23
C GLY A 210 1.49 1.50 -11.22
N PHE A 211 0.47 0.77 -11.69
CA PHE A 211 0.51 -0.67 -11.90
C PHE A 211 -0.48 -1.09 -12.99
N SER A 212 -0.28 -2.30 -13.51
CA SER A 212 -1.21 -2.96 -14.41
C SER A 212 -1.83 -4.18 -13.73
N ILE A 213 -3.09 -4.49 -14.04
CA ILE A 213 -3.77 -5.68 -13.53
C ILE A 213 -4.75 -6.22 -14.57
N ARG A 214 -4.82 -7.54 -14.72
CA ARG A 214 -5.85 -8.16 -15.58
C ARG A 214 -7.24 -7.89 -15.03
N LEU A 215 -8.21 -7.72 -15.91
CA LEU A 215 -9.59 -7.44 -15.50
C LEU A 215 -10.16 -8.56 -14.62
N ASP A 216 -9.88 -9.82 -14.93
CA ASP A 216 -10.35 -10.97 -14.15
C ASP A 216 -9.74 -11.00 -12.73
N LYS A 217 -8.43 -10.71 -12.62
CA LYS A 217 -7.73 -10.62 -11.33
C LYS A 217 -8.22 -9.43 -10.51
N PHE A 218 -8.46 -8.27 -11.14
CA PHE A 218 -9.00 -7.09 -10.48
C PHE A 218 -10.41 -7.35 -9.91
N ARG A 219 -11.27 -8.04 -10.67
CA ARG A 219 -12.61 -8.44 -10.20
C ARG A 219 -12.56 -9.41 -9.03
N LYS A 220 -11.63 -10.36 -9.06
CA LYS A 220 -11.38 -11.30 -7.94
C LYS A 220 -10.91 -10.57 -6.69
N TRP A 221 -9.92 -9.68 -6.82
CA TRP A 221 -9.38 -8.89 -5.70
C TRP A 221 -10.43 -7.97 -5.03
N LEU A 222 -11.36 -7.42 -5.81
CA LEU A 222 -12.50 -6.64 -5.30
C LEU A 222 -13.66 -7.50 -4.76
N HIS A 223 -13.59 -8.83 -4.82
CA HIS A 223 -14.67 -9.76 -4.40
C HIS A 223 -16.02 -9.47 -5.06
N LEU A 224 -16.02 -9.22 -6.37
CA LEU A 224 -17.25 -8.86 -7.08
C LEU A 224 -18.13 -10.07 -7.39
N GLY A 225 -17.57 -11.27 -7.45
CA GLY A 225 -18.28 -12.47 -7.91
C GLY A 225 -18.93 -12.22 -9.27
N VAL A 226 -20.25 -12.43 -9.36
CA VAL A 226 -21.04 -12.21 -10.58
C VAL A 226 -21.51 -10.75 -10.78
N LYS A 227 -21.19 -9.83 -9.86
CA LYS A 227 -21.64 -8.43 -9.93
C LYS A 227 -20.92 -7.69 -11.06
N TYR A 228 -21.65 -6.80 -11.73
CA TYR A 228 -21.14 -5.93 -12.81
C TYR A 228 -20.41 -6.70 -13.91
N PRO A 229 -21.05 -7.65 -14.61
CA PRO A 229 -20.38 -8.52 -15.58
C PRO A 229 -19.66 -7.72 -16.69
N LYS A 230 -20.26 -6.62 -17.16
CA LYS A 230 -19.67 -5.72 -18.15
C LYS A 230 -18.74 -4.71 -17.50
N TYR A 231 -17.59 -4.44 -18.09
CA TYR A 231 -16.63 -3.46 -17.56
C TYR A 231 -17.24 -2.06 -17.42
N ARG A 232 -18.15 -1.68 -18.32
CA ARG A 232 -18.87 -0.40 -18.25
C ARG A 232 -19.57 -0.19 -16.90
N ASP A 233 -20.19 -1.24 -16.37
CA ASP A 233 -20.89 -1.19 -15.09
C ASP A 233 -19.90 -1.18 -13.92
N LEU A 234 -18.82 -1.97 -14.01
CA LEU A 234 -17.72 -1.93 -13.03
C LEU A 234 -17.11 -0.53 -12.93
N TYR A 235 -16.85 0.11 -14.07
CA TYR A 235 -16.33 1.46 -14.12
C TYR A 235 -17.32 2.45 -13.50
N LYS A 236 -18.58 2.43 -13.92
CA LYS A 236 -19.61 3.37 -13.44
C LYS A 236 -19.94 3.22 -11.96
N ARG A 237 -19.93 1.99 -11.43
CA ARG A 237 -20.40 1.68 -10.08
C ARG A 237 -19.30 1.62 -9.03
N ILE A 238 -18.05 1.40 -9.44
CA ILE A 238 -16.92 1.27 -8.52
C ILE A 238 -15.79 2.21 -8.91
N ILE A 239 -15.15 2.01 -10.07
CA ILE A 239 -13.88 2.70 -10.38
C ILE A 239 -14.08 4.23 -10.39
N ARG A 240 -15.15 4.70 -11.02
CA ARG A 240 -15.44 6.13 -11.14
C ARG A 240 -15.86 6.76 -9.80
N PRO A 241 -16.81 6.21 -9.02
CA PRO A 241 -17.11 6.72 -7.67
C PRO A 241 -15.89 6.75 -6.75
N VAL A 242 -15.08 5.68 -6.75
CA VAL A 242 -13.86 5.61 -5.94
C VAL A 242 -12.86 6.69 -6.37
N TYR A 243 -12.70 6.91 -7.67
CA TYR A 243 -11.86 7.99 -8.19
C TYR A 243 -12.35 9.36 -7.71
N GLU A 244 -13.65 9.63 -7.81
CA GLU A 244 -14.26 10.91 -7.41
C GLU A 244 -14.14 11.15 -5.89
N GLU A 245 -14.28 10.11 -5.06
CA GLU A 245 -14.10 10.20 -3.60
C GLU A 245 -12.66 10.52 -3.20
N LEU A 246 -11.65 10.04 -3.95
CA LEU A 246 -10.23 10.24 -3.59
C LEU A 246 -9.60 11.47 -4.26
N HIS A 247 -10.13 11.90 -5.41
CA HIS A 247 -9.56 12.98 -6.21
C HIS A 247 -9.48 14.29 -5.41
N GLU A 248 -8.27 14.72 -5.10
CA GLU A 248 -7.97 15.93 -4.31
C GLU A 248 -8.58 15.95 -2.89
N ALA A 249 -9.12 14.83 -2.42
CA ALA A 249 -9.52 14.60 -1.03
C ALA A 249 -8.52 13.71 -0.28
N ALA A 250 -7.62 13.03 -1.01
CA ALA A 250 -6.61 12.16 -0.47
C ALA A 250 -5.19 12.58 -0.88
N ASN A 251 -4.19 12.11 -0.13
CA ASN A 251 -2.77 12.30 -0.47
C ASN A 251 -2.34 11.53 -1.74
N CYS A 252 -3.17 10.61 -2.24
CA CYS A 252 -3.02 10.02 -3.55
C CYS A 252 -4.36 9.54 -4.13
N TRP A 253 -4.45 9.53 -5.45
CA TRP A 253 -5.56 9.01 -6.23
C TRP A 253 -5.02 8.36 -7.52
N PHE A 254 -5.87 8.05 -8.50
CA PHE A 254 -5.44 7.37 -9.71
C PHE A 254 -6.13 7.85 -10.97
N GLU A 255 -5.51 7.61 -12.12
CA GLU A 255 -6.16 7.58 -13.42
C GLU A 255 -6.11 6.14 -13.95
N VAL A 256 -7.07 5.77 -14.78
CA VAL A 256 -7.16 4.42 -15.35
C VAL A 256 -7.21 4.47 -16.87
N ALA A 257 -6.48 3.57 -17.50
CA ALA A 257 -6.56 3.28 -18.92
C ALA A 257 -7.00 1.83 -19.14
N GLU A 258 -7.93 1.67 -20.08
CA GLU A 258 -8.44 0.37 -20.53
C GLU A 258 -7.56 -0.17 -21.64
N ILE A 259 -7.13 -1.43 -21.52
CA ILE A 259 -6.30 -2.10 -22.52
C ILE A 259 -7.09 -3.24 -23.15
N TYR A 260 -7.18 -3.21 -24.47
CA TYR A 260 -7.92 -4.15 -25.30
C TYR A 260 -6.96 -5.00 -26.11
N GLN A 261 -7.37 -6.23 -26.43
CA GLN A 261 -6.55 -7.11 -27.25
C GLN A 261 -6.64 -6.66 -28.72
N TYR A 262 -7.84 -6.27 -29.15
CA TYR A 262 -8.10 -5.77 -30.49
C TYR A 262 -8.92 -4.45 -30.49
N PRO A 263 -8.83 -3.64 -31.56
CA PRO A 263 -9.61 -2.39 -31.69
C PRO A 263 -11.12 -2.58 -31.61
N GLY A 264 -11.64 -3.73 -32.05
CA GLY A 264 -13.07 -4.05 -32.06
C GLY A 264 -13.66 -4.52 -30.73
N ASP A 265 -12.83 -4.85 -29.74
CA ASP A 265 -13.31 -5.51 -28.51
C ASP A 265 -14.19 -4.60 -27.64
N ASP A 266 -15.30 -5.10 -27.12
CA ASP A 266 -16.13 -4.29 -26.21
C ASP A 266 -15.62 -4.27 -24.77
N GLU A 267 -14.80 -5.25 -24.39
CA GLU A 267 -14.32 -5.46 -23.02
C GLU A 267 -12.78 -5.41 -22.97
N PRO A 268 -12.18 -4.66 -22.03
CA PRO A 268 -10.74 -4.65 -21.85
C PRO A 268 -10.28 -5.94 -21.14
N TYR A 269 -9.12 -6.47 -21.50
CA TYR A 269 -8.52 -7.61 -20.79
C TYR A 269 -7.62 -7.19 -19.62
N LYS A 270 -7.11 -5.95 -19.66
CA LYS A 270 -6.16 -5.39 -18.69
C LYS A 270 -6.48 -3.92 -18.39
N LEU A 271 -6.20 -3.50 -17.17
CA LEU A 271 -6.31 -2.12 -16.71
C LEU A 271 -4.95 -1.60 -16.28
N ASN A 272 -4.60 -0.40 -16.73
CA ASN A 272 -3.40 0.30 -16.30
C ASN A 272 -3.81 1.45 -15.39
N PHE A 273 -3.42 1.37 -14.12
CA PHE A 273 -3.63 2.42 -13.12
C PHE A 273 -2.38 3.28 -13.02
N LYS A 274 -2.54 4.58 -13.23
CA LYS A 274 -1.52 5.58 -12.94
C LYS A 274 -1.85 6.20 -11.59
N VAL A 275 -0.99 6.03 -10.60
CA VAL A 275 -1.17 6.63 -9.28
C VAL A 275 -0.61 8.05 -9.28
N ILE A 276 -1.41 8.98 -8.79
CA ILE A 276 -1.09 10.40 -8.73
C ILE A 276 -0.99 10.78 -7.25
N LYS A 277 0.11 11.43 -6.89
CA LYS A 277 0.30 12.00 -5.55
C LYS A 277 -0.25 13.41 -5.51
N SER A 278 -0.73 13.83 -4.34
CA SER A 278 -0.95 15.25 -4.07
C SER A 278 0.37 16.02 -4.24
N ALA A 279 0.28 17.30 -4.61
CA ALA A 279 1.46 18.15 -4.63
C ALA A 279 2.08 18.20 -3.21
N PRO A 280 3.42 18.21 -3.10
CA PRO A 280 4.08 18.25 -1.80
C PRO A 280 3.74 19.54 -1.07
N SER A 281 3.56 19.45 0.25
CA SER A 281 3.50 20.63 1.11
C SER A 281 4.83 21.39 1.11
N LYS A 282 4.84 22.64 1.59
CA LYS A 282 6.07 23.45 1.70
C LYS A 282 7.15 22.74 2.54
N ALA A 283 6.76 22.17 3.68
CA ALA A 283 7.67 21.44 4.56
C ALA A 283 8.24 20.17 3.90
N GLU A 284 7.42 19.44 3.15
CA GLU A 284 7.89 18.28 2.38
C GLU A 284 8.84 18.69 1.26
N GLN A 285 8.57 19.81 0.60
CA GLN A 285 9.44 20.34 -0.44
C GLN A 285 10.79 20.77 0.14
N GLU A 286 10.82 21.46 1.28
CA GLU A 286 12.04 21.84 1.98
C GLU A 286 12.86 20.61 2.40
N LYS A 287 12.20 19.60 2.99
CA LYS A 287 12.84 18.34 3.36
C LYS A 287 13.42 17.61 2.15
N LEU A 288 12.67 17.55 1.05
CA LEU A 288 13.13 16.92 -0.20
C LEU A 288 14.33 17.66 -0.77
N ASN A 289 14.32 19.00 -0.76
CA ASN A 289 15.43 19.81 -1.23
C ASN A 289 16.70 19.56 -0.40
N LEU A 290 16.59 19.45 0.92
CA LEU A 290 17.72 19.10 1.80
C LEU A 290 18.26 17.70 1.48
N GLN A 291 17.38 16.73 1.27
CA GLN A 291 17.72 15.36 0.89
C GLN A 291 18.41 15.27 -0.48
N ILE A 292 17.89 15.98 -1.48
CA ILE A 292 18.50 16.10 -2.81
C ILE A 292 19.87 16.75 -2.73
N LYS A 293 20.04 17.77 -1.86
CA LYS A 293 21.34 18.41 -1.63
C LYS A 293 22.35 17.43 -1.03
N ALA A 294 21.94 16.65 -0.02
CA ALA A 294 22.79 15.62 0.58
C ALA A 294 23.18 14.53 -0.45
N PHE A 295 22.21 14.05 -1.23
CA PHE A 295 22.44 13.09 -2.31
C PHE A 295 23.42 13.63 -3.34
N THR A 296 23.20 14.86 -3.82
CA THR A 296 24.06 15.53 -4.80
C THR A 296 25.51 15.57 -4.33
N ASN A 297 25.73 15.98 -3.08
CA ASN A 297 27.08 16.05 -2.50
C ASN A 297 27.76 14.68 -2.47
N MET A 298 27.05 13.64 -2.03
CA MET A 298 27.60 12.28 -1.94
C MET A 298 27.89 11.67 -3.32
N ALA A 299 26.97 11.84 -4.28
CA ALA A 299 27.13 11.34 -5.63
C ALA A 299 28.29 12.03 -6.37
N ALA A 300 28.43 13.35 -6.22
CA ALA A 300 29.54 14.10 -6.79
C ALA A 300 30.88 13.67 -6.19
N LEU A 301 30.95 13.55 -4.85
CA LEU A 301 32.19 13.24 -4.13
C LEU A 301 32.67 11.80 -4.39
N HIS A 302 31.76 10.83 -4.42
CA HIS A 302 32.14 9.41 -4.40
C HIS A 302 31.95 8.68 -5.73
N LEU A 303 31.04 9.15 -6.61
CA LEU A 303 30.74 8.46 -7.87
C LEU A 303 31.28 9.18 -9.11
N ARG A 304 32.01 10.29 -8.92
CA ARG A 304 32.53 11.16 -10.00
C ARG A 304 31.46 11.65 -10.96
N MET A 305 30.22 11.79 -10.47
CA MET A 305 29.10 12.25 -11.28
C MET A 305 29.14 13.79 -11.44
N GLU A 306 29.13 14.24 -12.69
CA GLU A 306 28.90 15.65 -13.04
C GLU A 306 27.42 16.09 -12.92
N ASP A 307 27.17 17.40 -12.93
CA ASP A 307 25.83 18.02 -12.81
C ASP A 307 24.78 17.43 -13.77
N LYS A 308 25.17 17.10 -15.00
CA LYS A 308 24.25 16.50 -16.00
C LYS A 308 23.68 15.18 -15.50
N HIS A 309 24.54 14.32 -14.95
CA HIS A 309 24.18 13.01 -14.40
C HIS A 309 23.32 13.17 -13.14
N ILE A 310 23.74 14.06 -12.25
CA ILE A 310 23.03 14.32 -10.98
C ILE A 310 21.61 14.84 -11.27
N LYS A 311 21.45 15.76 -12.24
CA LYS A 311 20.13 16.26 -12.67
C LYS A 311 19.23 15.16 -13.23
N GLU A 312 19.75 14.14 -13.90
CA GLU A 312 18.95 13.02 -14.36
C GLU A 312 18.45 12.15 -13.21
N VAL A 313 19.31 11.84 -12.25
CA VAL A 313 18.95 10.99 -11.11
C VAL A 313 18.04 11.71 -10.12
N THR A 314 18.34 12.98 -9.80
CA THR A 314 17.56 13.77 -8.82
C THR A 314 16.11 14.00 -9.22
N LYS A 315 15.77 13.96 -10.51
CA LYS A 315 14.38 13.97 -11.00
C LYS A 315 13.56 12.76 -10.53
N LEU A 316 14.24 11.66 -10.19
CA LEU A 316 13.63 10.42 -9.72
C LEU A 316 13.63 10.31 -8.18
N ILE A 317 14.30 11.23 -7.49
CA ILE A 317 14.36 11.23 -6.02
C ILE A 317 13.07 11.80 -5.43
N THR A 318 12.57 11.10 -4.43
CA THR A 318 11.37 11.42 -3.66
C THR A 318 11.65 11.20 -2.19
N LEU A 319 10.80 11.75 -1.30
CA LEU A 319 10.95 11.56 0.14
C LEU A 319 10.91 10.08 0.59
N SER A 320 10.29 9.21 -0.22
CA SER A 320 10.11 7.79 0.08
C SER A 320 11.26 6.90 -0.42
N ASN A 321 12.00 7.32 -1.45
CA ASN A 321 13.12 6.53 -1.99
C ASN A 321 14.50 7.14 -1.71
N CYS A 322 14.58 8.32 -1.07
CA CYS A 322 15.85 8.99 -0.83
C CYS A 322 16.84 8.16 0.01
N SER A 323 16.38 7.47 1.06
CA SER A 323 17.27 6.63 1.88
C SER A 323 17.89 5.51 1.04
N TYR A 324 17.06 4.84 0.23
CA TYR A 324 17.51 3.79 -0.68
C TYR A 324 18.45 4.33 -1.77
N ALA A 325 18.18 5.53 -2.30
CA ALA A 325 19.08 6.21 -3.22
C ALA A 325 20.47 6.45 -2.57
N MET A 326 20.49 6.85 -1.30
CA MET A 326 21.72 7.09 -0.55
C MET A 326 22.48 5.79 -0.27
N GLU A 327 21.80 4.73 0.18
CA GLU A 327 22.38 3.40 0.35
C GLU A 327 23.00 2.90 -0.96
N LYS A 328 22.32 3.10 -2.09
CA LYS A 328 22.85 2.74 -3.40
C LYS A 328 24.08 3.54 -3.77
N VAL A 329 24.16 4.83 -3.41
CA VAL A 329 25.37 5.63 -3.58
C VAL A 329 26.53 5.06 -2.77
N CYS A 330 26.32 4.72 -1.50
CA CYS A 330 27.35 4.09 -0.66
C CYS A 330 27.83 2.76 -1.25
N TYR A 331 26.90 1.88 -1.65
CA TYR A 331 27.22 0.62 -2.31
C TYR A 331 28.04 0.83 -3.60
N LEU A 332 27.63 1.75 -4.47
CA LEU A 332 28.36 2.03 -5.71
C LEU A 332 29.74 2.62 -5.44
N ALA A 333 29.88 3.44 -4.39
CA ALA A 333 31.17 4.00 -4.00
C ALA A 333 32.15 2.90 -3.56
N GLU A 334 31.69 1.89 -2.83
CA GLU A 334 32.49 0.71 -2.47
C GLU A 334 32.80 -0.15 -3.70
N TYR A 335 31.78 -0.46 -4.51
CA TYR A 335 31.94 -1.25 -5.72
C TYR A 335 32.95 -0.64 -6.71
N LEU A 336 32.94 0.69 -6.87
CA LEU A 336 33.91 1.39 -7.72
C LEU A 336 35.34 1.27 -7.19
N LYS A 337 35.55 1.24 -5.86
CA LYS A 337 36.89 1.03 -5.29
C LYS A 337 37.45 -0.34 -5.66
N GLU A 338 36.62 -1.36 -5.64
CA GLU A 338 37.02 -2.74 -5.93
C GLU A 338 37.16 -3.02 -7.44
N ASN A 339 36.39 -2.33 -8.28
CA ASN A 339 36.25 -2.63 -9.72
C ASN A 339 36.80 -1.53 -10.64
N TRP A 340 37.58 -0.58 -10.12
CA TRP A 340 38.02 0.63 -10.85
C TRP A 340 38.72 0.34 -12.19
N ALA A 341 39.45 -0.78 -12.28
CA ALA A 341 40.20 -1.15 -13.50
C ALA A 341 39.30 -1.67 -14.63
N THR A 342 38.08 -2.11 -14.33
CA THR A 342 37.15 -2.71 -15.32
C THR A 342 36.11 -1.72 -15.86
N ILE A 343 35.82 -0.64 -15.12
CA ILE A 343 34.75 0.30 -15.44
C ILE A 343 35.34 1.52 -16.17
N LYS A 344 35.18 1.57 -17.50
CA LYS A 344 35.71 2.65 -18.36
C LYS A 344 35.05 4.01 -18.11
N HIS A 345 33.74 4.03 -17.85
CA HIS A 345 32.97 5.26 -17.64
C HIS A 345 32.19 5.21 -16.31
N PRO A 346 32.86 5.45 -15.16
CA PRO A 346 32.25 5.33 -13.83
C PRO A 346 30.98 6.17 -13.65
N ALA A 347 30.99 7.42 -14.12
CA ALA A 347 29.85 8.32 -13.98
C ALA A 347 28.61 7.82 -14.74
N GLU A 348 28.77 7.36 -15.99
CA GLU A 348 27.67 6.82 -16.80
C GLU A 348 27.15 5.49 -16.23
N TYR A 349 28.06 4.63 -15.80
CA TYR A 349 27.71 3.36 -15.13
C TYR A 349 26.88 3.61 -13.87
N CYS A 350 27.34 4.50 -12.98
CA CYS A 350 26.63 4.85 -11.75
C CYS A 350 25.30 5.54 -12.04
N THR A 351 25.24 6.43 -13.03
CA THR A 351 23.99 7.08 -13.45
C THR A 351 22.97 6.05 -13.89
N LYS A 352 23.34 5.12 -14.78
CA LYS A 352 22.46 4.04 -15.24
C LYS A 352 22.02 3.15 -14.09
N ALA A 353 22.96 2.72 -13.23
CA ALA A 353 22.65 1.88 -12.08
C ALA A 353 21.68 2.56 -11.11
N LEU A 354 21.87 3.84 -10.82
CA LEU A 354 20.97 4.63 -9.97
C LEU A 354 19.61 4.82 -10.63
N ILE A 355 19.55 5.16 -11.92
CA ILE A 355 18.29 5.29 -12.66
C ILE A 355 17.53 3.97 -12.67
N ASP A 356 18.17 2.84 -12.95
CA ASP A 356 17.52 1.53 -12.96
C ASP A 356 17.05 1.12 -11.55
N THR A 357 17.75 1.59 -10.51
CA THR A 357 17.37 1.39 -9.11
C THR A 357 16.18 2.27 -8.68
N LEU A 358 16.12 3.51 -9.17
CA LEU A 358 15.12 4.52 -8.75
C LEU A 358 13.92 4.62 -9.69
N LYS A 359 14.02 4.09 -10.92
CA LYS A 359 12.90 4.00 -11.83
C LYS A 359 11.78 3.22 -11.14
N PRO A 360 10.56 3.77 -11.11
CA PRO A 360 9.44 3.04 -10.59
C PRO A 360 9.30 1.73 -11.37
N VAL A 361 9.33 0.60 -10.68
CA VAL A 361 8.96 -0.69 -11.28
C VAL A 361 7.49 -0.56 -11.67
N GLU A 362 7.21 -0.48 -12.97
CA GLU A 362 5.86 -0.73 -13.47
C GLU A 362 5.48 -2.13 -13.04
N GLY A 363 4.61 -2.22 -12.03
CA GLY A 363 4.26 -3.51 -11.48
C GLY A 363 3.06 -4.10 -12.17
N PHE A 364 3.11 -5.41 -12.36
CA PHE A 364 1.93 -6.19 -12.66
C PHE A 364 1.40 -6.82 -11.37
N ILE A 365 0.14 -6.54 -11.03
CA ILE A 365 -0.49 -7.18 -9.87
C ILE A 365 -1.04 -8.55 -10.30
N GLY A 366 -0.59 -9.61 -9.63
CA GLY A 366 -1.16 -10.95 -9.77
C GLY A 366 -0.37 -11.91 -10.66
N GLU A 367 0.90 -11.62 -10.94
CA GLU A 367 1.86 -12.66 -11.35
C GLU A 367 2.27 -13.45 -10.10
N GLU A 368 2.05 -14.77 -10.13
CA GLU A 368 2.75 -15.68 -9.23
C GLU A 368 4.23 -15.58 -9.61
N LYS A 369 5.07 -15.08 -8.69
CA LYS A 369 6.50 -15.37 -8.80
C LYS A 369 6.61 -16.86 -8.56
N ALA A 370 6.91 -17.61 -9.62
CA ALA A 370 7.33 -19.01 -9.53
C ALA A 370 8.55 -19.14 -8.62
#